data_AF-A0A7J7GDD8-F1
#
_entry.id   AF-A0A7J7GDD8-F1
#
_cell.length_a   1.000
_cell.length_b   1.000
_cell.length_c   1.000
_cell.angle_alpha   90.00
_cell.angle_beta   90.00
_cell.angle_gamma   90.00
#
_symmetry.space_group_name_H-M   'P 1'
#
loop_
_entity.id
_entity.type
_entity.pdbx_description
1 polymer ?
#
loop_
_entity_poly.entity_id
_entity_poly.type
_entity_poly.pdbx_seq_one_letter_code
_entity_poly.pdbx_strand_id
1 'polypeptide(L)'
;ALHDSETRPKGGLTRLQFSTHAFNADGGLYDVSKVLNETTFAFNRQGYESYSKIHLSIFFAFTYALSFATLATTLSHVALFHGRTIWEQTKASFQHKFGDVHTRLMKKNYDPVPQWFYTLLVVVIGLTMLTCEGFGTQLQLPYWGVLLAMALAFIFTLPIAVITVTTN
;
A
#
# COMPACT_ATOMS: atom_id res chain seq x y z
N ALA A 1 -16.80 -21.68 11.55
CA ALA A 1 -17.87 -21.77 12.55
C ALA A 1 -17.71 -20.61 13.52
N LEU A 2 -18.79 -19.82 13.68
CA LEU A 2 -19.10 -18.84 14.74
C LEU A 2 -18.34 -17.50 14.80
N HIS A 3 -18.99 -16.46 14.28
CA HIS A 3 -19.23 -15.10 14.84
C HIS A 3 -19.60 -14.20 13.64
N ASP A 4 -20.75 -13.57 13.48
CA ASP A 4 -21.90 -13.36 14.34
C ASP A 4 -23.14 -13.19 13.47
N SER A 5 -24.23 -13.76 13.96
CA SER A 5 -25.61 -13.51 13.57
C SER A 5 -25.99 -12.06 13.91
N GLU A 6 -25.69 -11.13 13.01
CA GLU A 6 -26.16 -9.76 13.14
C GLU A 6 -27.58 -9.64 12.55
N THR A 7 -28.58 -9.87 13.40
CA THR A 7 -29.98 -9.51 13.14
C THR A 7 -30.11 -7.99 13.02
N ARG A 8 -29.90 -7.42 11.83
CA ARG A 8 -30.04 -5.97 11.58
C ARG A 8 -31.26 -5.61 10.74
N PRO A 9 -31.92 -4.48 11.07
CA PRO A 9 -33.29 -4.16 10.66
C PRO A 9 -33.41 -3.94 9.14
N LYS A 10 -34.59 -4.30 8.63
CA LYS A 10 -34.99 -4.24 7.22
C LYS A 10 -35.13 -2.78 6.74
N GLY A 11 -34.01 -2.14 6.39
CA GLY A 11 -33.95 -0.81 5.77
C GLY A 11 -33.39 -0.90 4.34
N GLY A 12 -34.28 -0.95 3.35
CA GLY A 12 -33.99 -1.36 1.95
C GLY A 12 -33.30 -0.35 1.02
N LEU A 13 -32.54 0.63 1.51
CA LEU A 13 -31.76 1.54 0.64
C LEU A 13 -30.47 2.07 1.30
N THR A 14 -30.50 2.36 2.59
CA THR A 14 -29.35 2.87 3.34
C THR A 14 -28.24 1.82 3.51
N ARG A 15 -28.57 0.52 3.49
CA ARG A 15 -27.59 -0.58 3.59
C ARG A 15 -26.63 -0.63 2.39
N LEU A 16 -27.07 -0.22 1.21
CA LEU A 16 -26.22 -0.19 0.01
C LEU A 16 -25.25 0.99 0.03
N GLN A 17 -25.64 2.09 0.68
CA GLN A 17 -24.88 3.34 0.66
C GLN A 17 -23.68 3.36 1.62
N PHE A 18 -23.75 2.67 2.77
CA PHE A 18 -22.69 2.68 3.79
C PHE A 18 -22.05 1.31 4.02
N SER A 19 -22.04 0.44 3.01
CA SER A 19 -21.46 -0.89 3.10
C SER A 19 -20.15 -0.95 2.32
N THR A 20 -19.13 -1.55 2.93
CA THR A 20 -17.83 -1.86 2.30
C THR A 20 -17.87 -3.12 1.44
N HIS A 21 -19.01 -3.84 1.44
CA HIS A 21 -19.17 -5.09 0.70
C HIS A 21 -19.57 -4.85 -0.77
N ALA A 22 -19.21 -5.82 -1.62
CA ALA A 22 -19.68 -5.91 -3.00
C ALA A 22 -21.12 -6.46 -3.05
N PHE A 23 -21.90 -5.96 -4.02
CA PHE A 23 -23.29 -6.35 -4.24
C PHE A 23 -23.51 -6.89 -5.65
N ASN A 24 -24.51 -7.77 -5.77
CA ASN A 24 -25.04 -8.23 -7.06
C ASN A 24 -26.02 -7.20 -7.64
N ALA A 25 -26.37 -7.35 -8.93
CA ALA A 25 -27.39 -6.52 -9.58
C ALA A 25 -28.75 -6.50 -8.86
N ASP A 26 -29.09 -7.57 -8.13
CA ASP A 26 -30.34 -7.69 -7.36
C ASP A 26 -30.28 -7.01 -5.97
N GLY A 27 -29.17 -6.34 -5.63
CA GLY A 27 -28.98 -5.66 -4.33
C GLY A 27 -28.64 -6.58 -3.16
N GLY A 28 -28.48 -7.87 -3.40
CA GLY A 28 -27.95 -8.85 -2.44
C GLY A 28 -26.42 -8.81 -2.32
N LEU A 29 -25.87 -9.39 -1.25
CA LEU A 29 -24.42 -9.51 -1.07
C LEU A 29 -23.81 -10.39 -2.19
N TYR A 30 -22.64 -9.99 -2.70
CA TYR A 30 -21.94 -10.69 -3.78
C TYR A 30 -21.34 -12.01 -3.29
N ASP A 31 -21.69 -13.11 -3.97
CA ASP A 31 -21.19 -14.44 -3.67
C ASP A 31 -19.94 -14.73 -4.50
N VAL A 32 -18.76 -14.56 -3.90
CA VAL A 32 -17.45 -14.63 -4.57
C VAL A 32 -17.15 -16.04 -5.07
N SER A 33 -17.67 -17.08 -4.40
CA SER A 33 -17.45 -18.49 -4.72
C SER A 33 -18.02 -18.91 -6.09
N LYS A 34 -18.97 -18.13 -6.64
CA LYS A 34 -19.55 -18.38 -7.98
C LYS A 34 -18.70 -17.84 -9.13
N VAL A 35 -17.77 -16.94 -8.83
CA VAL A 35 -16.94 -16.24 -9.82
C VAL A 35 -15.46 -16.60 -9.67
N LEU A 36 -15.04 -16.99 -8.48
CA LEU A 36 -13.68 -17.41 -8.19
C LEU A 36 -13.69 -18.88 -7.75
N ASN A 37 -12.92 -19.72 -8.44
CA ASN A 37 -12.74 -21.09 -8.01
C ASN A 37 -11.84 -21.11 -6.75
N GLU A 38 -12.41 -21.44 -5.59
CA GLU A 38 -11.73 -21.38 -4.27
C GLU A 38 -10.47 -22.25 -4.19
N THR A 39 -10.36 -23.28 -5.03
CA THR A 39 -9.21 -24.21 -5.01
C THR A 39 -8.04 -23.72 -5.85
N THR A 40 -8.30 -22.97 -6.93
CA THR A 40 -7.27 -22.51 -7.87
C THR A 40 -7.07 -20.99 -7.79
N PHE A 41 -7.95 -20.26 -7.09
CA PHE A 41 -8.05 -18.79 -7.12
C PHE A 41 -8.08 -18.22 -8.55
N ALA A 42 -8.48 -19.06 -9.51
CA ALA A 42 -8.56 -18.71 -10.92
C ALA A 42 -9.93 -18.08 -11.20
N PHE A 43 -9.91 -16.95 -11.90
CA PHE A 43 -11.11 -16.22 -12.28
C PHE A 43 -11.90 -16.99 -13.34
N ASN A 44 -13.15 -17.36 -13.02
CA ASN A 44 -14.05 -18.02 -13.97
C ASN A 44 -14.89 -16.97 -14.71
N ARG A 45 -14.47 -16.64 -15.94
CA ARG A 45 -15.14 -15.67 -16.80
C ARG A 45 -16.58 -16.07 -17.16
N GLN A 46 -16.84 -17.35 -17.35
CA GLN A 46 -18.17 -17.85 -17.72
C GLN A 46 -19.15 -17.74 -16.54
N GLY A 47 -18.68 -18.03 -15.33
CA GLY A 47 -19.43 -17.79 -14.09
C GLY A 47 -19.74 -16.31 -13.86
N TYR A 48 -18.76 -15.43 -14.11
CA TYR A 48 -18.93 -13.98 -13.99
C TYR A 48 -20.00 -13.42 -14.94
N GLU A 49 -19.97 -13.79 -16.22
CA GLU A 49 -20.93 -13.27 -17.21
C GLU A 49 -22.35 -13.81 -16.98
N SER A 50 -22.49 -15.00 -16.40
CA SER A 50 -23.80 -15.60 -16.10
C SER A 50 -24.44 -15.12 -14.78
N TYR A 51 -23.63 -14.74 -13.78
CA TYR A 51 -24.12 -14.43 -12.44
C TYR A 51 -24.50 -12.95 -12.29
N SER A 52 -23.51 -12.05 -12.30
CA SER A 52 -23.75 -10.61 -12.22
C SER A 52 -22.43 -9.84 -12.28
N LYS A 53 -22.48 -8.60 -12.82
CA LYS A 53 -21.37 -7.65 -12.68
C LYS A 53 -21.23 -7.23 -11.21
N ILE A 54 -20.00 -7.08 -10.75
CA ILE A 54 -19.72 -6.62 -9.39
C ILE A 54 -20.13 -5.15 -9.29
N HIS A 55 -21.06 -4.84 -8.38
CA HIS A 55 -21.42 -3.48 -8.03
C HIS A 55 -20.83 -3.12 -6.67
N LEU A 56 -19.97 -2.11 -6.65
CA LEU A 56 -19.40 -1.54 -5.43
C LEU A 56 -20.28 -0.40 -4.91
N SER A 57 -20.32 -0.23 -3.59
CA SER A 57 -20.99 0.91 -2.97
C SER A 57 -20.31 2.24 -3.34
N ILE A 58 -21.12 3.30 -3.46
CA ILE A 58 -20.62 4.66 -3.69
C ILE A 58 -19.65 5.10 -2.58
N PHE A 59 -19.93 4.70 -1.32
CA PHE A 59 -19.09 5.04 -0.18
C PHE A 59 -17.72 4.40 -0.26
N PHE A 60 -17.65 3.11 -0.65
CA PHE A 60 -16.37 2.44 -0.88
C PHE A 60 -15.56 3.15 -1.97
N ALA A 61 -16.20 3.51 -3.08
CA ALA A 61 -15.54 4.25 -4.17
C ALA A 61 -15.01 5.61 -3.70
N PHE A 62 -15.80 6.37 -2.93
CA PHE A 62 -15.38 7.66 -2.37
C PHE A 62 -14.23 7.51 -1.37
N THR A 63 -14.31 6.58 -0.41
CA THR A 63 -13.23 6.37 0.56
C THR A 63 -11.91 6.02 -0.12
N TYR A 64 -11.95 5.19 -1.17
CA TYR A 64 -10.76 4.85 -1.93
C TYR A 64 -10.23 6.02 -2.76
N ALA A 65 -11.12 6.81 -3.38
CA ALA A 65 -10.76 8.03 -4.09
C ALA A 65 -10.12 9.08 -3.17
N LEU A 66 -10.67 9.28 -1.96
CA LEU A 66 -10.08 10.15 -0.94
C LEU A 66 -8.69 9.65 -0.52
N SER A 67 -8.51 8.34 -0.38
CA SER A 67 -7.21 7.75 -0.02
C SER A 67 -6.13 8.08 -1.07
N PHE A 68 -6.45 7.93 -2.37
CA PHE A 68 -5.53 8.35 -3.43
C PHE A 68 -5.30 9.86 -3.47
N ALA A 69 -6.35 10.66 -3.21
CA ALA A 69 -6.23 12.10 -3.13
C ALA A 69 -5.25 12.50 -2.01
N THR A 70 -5.34 11.88 -0.82
CA THR A 70 -4.40 12.13 0.27
C THR A 70 -2.95 11.83 -0.14
N LEU A 71 -2.69 10.70 -0.81
CA LEU A 71 -1.34 10.37 -1.31
C LEU A 71 -0.81 11.43 -2.29
N ALA A 72 -1.65 11.85 -3.24
CA ALA A 72 -1.28 12.88 -4.22
C ALA A 72 -1.07 14.26 -3.58
N THR A 73 -1.91 14.63 -2.60
CA THR A 73 -1.77 15.88 -1.83
C THR A 73 -0.48 15.88 -1.03
N THR A 74 -0.14 14.80 -0.32
CA THR A 74 1.12 14.70 0.44
C THR A 74 2.34 14.86 -0.47
N LEU A 75 2.36 14.17 -1.61
CA LEU A 75 3.45 14.29 -2.58
C LEU A 75 3.55 15.70 -3.16
N SER A 76 2.43 16.27 -3.59
CA SER A 76 2.39 17.62 -4.18
C SER A 76 2.79 18.70 -3.16
N HIS A 77 2.33 18.58 -1.91
CA HIS A 77 2.67 19.51 -0.84
C HIS A 77 4.17 19.52 -0.55
N VAL A 78 4.77 18.35 -0.38
CA VAL A 78 6.22 18.26 -0.12
C VAL A 78 7.02 18.70 -1.35
N ALA A 79 6.63 18.29 -2.55
CA ALA A 79 7.33 18.66 -3.77
C ALA A 79 7.27 20.17 -4.05
N LEU A 80 6.13 20.83 -3.83
CA LEU A 80 5.98 22.26 -4.12
C LEU A 80 6.65 23.15 -3.05
N PHE A 81 6.41 22.87 -1.76
CA PHE A 81 6.88 23.73 -0.68
C PHE A 81 8.30 23.41 -0.21
N HIS A 82 8.69 22.14 -0.23
CA HIS A 82 10.00 21.68 0.26
C HIS A 82 10.90 21.15 -0.86
N GLY A 83 10.41 20.97 -2.08
CA GLY A 83 11.18 20.35 -3.17
C GLY A 83 12.48 21.09 -3.51
N ARG A 84 12.47 22.43 -3.48
CA ARG A 84 13.70 23.22 -3.72
C ARG A 84 14.73 23.01 -2.62
N THR A 85 14.31 23.06 -1.36
CA THR A 85 15.18 22.80 -0.20
C THR A 85 15.71 21.36 -0.22
N ILE A 86 14.86 20.38 -0.53
CA ILE A 86 15.25 18.97 -0.67
C ILE A 86 16.28 18.81 -1.79
N TRP A 87 16.08 19.44 -2.95
CA TRP A 87 17.02 19.35 -4.06
C TRP A 87 18.38 19.96 -3.71
N GLU A 88 18.39 21.13 -3.11
CA GLU A 88 19.61 21.82 -2.66
C GLU A 88 20.33 21.00 -1.58
N GLN A 89 19.62 20.47 -0.58
CA GLN A 89 20.17 19.61 0.48
C GLN A 89 20.65 18.25 -0.04
N THR A 90 19.93 17.65 -0.99
CA THR A 90 20.32 16.38 -1.61
C THR A 90 21.60 16.59 -2.41
N LYS A 91 21.65 17.62 -3.27
CA LYS A 91 22.85 17.97 -4.03
C LYS A 91 24.04 18.29 -3.11
N ALA A 92 23.80 19.06 -2.05
CA ALA A 92 24.82 19.38 -1.05
C ALA A 92 25.30 18.12 -0.33
N SER A 93 24.42 17.18 0.04
CA SER A 93 24.80 15.92 0.71
C SER A 93 25.58 14.97 -0.20
N PHE A 94 25.26 14.93 -1.50
CA PHE A 94 26.01 14.14 -2.48
C PHE A 94 27.39 14.75 -2.80
N GLN A 95 27.51 16.08 -2.80
CA GLN A 95 28.79 16.77 -3.06
C GLN A 95 29.66 16.91 -1.80
N HIS A 96 29.09 17.25 -0.65
CA HIS A 96 29.74 17.22 0.66
C HIS A 96 29.57 15.83 1.28
N LYS A 97 30.34 14.86 0.78
CA LYS A 97 30.60 13.62 1.51
C LYS A 97 31.16 13.97 2.90
N PHE A 98 30.32 13.88 3.94
CA PHE A 98 30.65 13.96 5.37
C PHE A 98 31.01 15.35 5.95
N GLY A 99 30.18 16.36 5.69
CA GLY A 99 30.48 17.74 6.12
C GLY A 99 29.60 18.38 7.20
N ASP A 100 28.55 17.73 7.73
CA ASP A 100 27.77 18.33 8.82
C ASP A 100 28.43 18.03 10.18
N VAL A 101 28.47 19.04 11.06
CA VAL A 101 28.87 18.91 12.46
C VAL A 101 28.13 17.76 13.14
N HIS A 102 26.85 17.55 12.79
CA HIS A 102 26.04 16.44 13.29
C HIS A 102 26.62 15.07 12.89
N THR A 103 26.92 14.85 11.61
CA THR A 103 27.50 13.58 11.13
C THR A 103 28.89 13.35 11.70
N ARG A 104 29.70 14.40 11.86
CA ARG A 104 31.04 14.32 12.48
C ARG A 104 30.95 13.91 13.95
N LEU A 105 29.99 14.46 14.70
CA LEU A 105 29.78 14.12 16.10
C LEU A 105 29.20 12.71 16.26
N MET A 106 28.24 12.32 15.41
CA MET A 106 27.68 10.97 15.36
C MET A 106 28.78 9.93 15.12
N LYS A 107 29.65 10.12 14.12
CA LYS A 107 30.75 9.18 13.83
C LYS A 107 31.79 9.08 14.97
N LYS A 108 31.92 10.12 15.79
CA LYS A 108 32.84 10.14 16.93
C LYS A 108 32.26 9.42 18.16
N ASN A 109 30.94 9.43 18.33
CA ASN A 109 30.27 8.95 19.54
C ASN A 109 29.43 7.66 19.34
N TYR A 110 29.19 7.26 18.09
CA TYR A 110 28.44 6.06 17.74
C TYR A 110 29.28 5.13 16.87
N ASP A 111 29.32 3.86 17.27
CA ASP A 111 29.93 2.80 16.48
C ASP A 111 29.15 2.59 15.17
N PRO A 112 29.85 2.26 14.07
CA PRO A 112 29.20 2.00 12.79
C PRO A 112 28.26 0.81 12.91
N VAL A 113 27.15 0.87 12.16
CA VAL A 113 26.13 -0.18 12.16
C VAL A 113 26.77 -1.52 11.79
N PRO A 114 26.56 -2.58 12.60
CA PRO A 114 27.17 -3.88 12.35
C PRO A 114 26.87 -4.42 10.96
N GLN A 115 27.87 -5.01 10.32
CA GLN A 115 27.78 -5.42 8.92
C GLN A 115 26.72 -6.52 8.65
N TRP A 116 26.35 -7.29 9.69
CA TRP A 116 25.28 -8.30 9.62
C TRP A 116 23.89 -7.69 9.38
N PHE A 117 23.69 -6.40 9.69
CA PHE A 117 22.42 -5.74 9.40
C PHE A 117 22.17 -5.65 7.87
N TYR A 118 23.22 -5.40 7.09
CA TYR A 118 23.10 -5.38 5.62
C TYR A 118 22.79 -6.77 5.06
N THR A 119 23.35 -7.83 5.66
CA THR A 119 23.03 -9.20 5.24
C THR A 119 21.60 -9.57 5.60
N LEU A 120 21.11 -9.17 6.78
CA LEU A 120 19.71 -9.32 7.18
C LEU A 120 18.77 -8.60 6.18
N LEU A 121 19.10 -7.38 5.78
CA LEU A 121 18.30 -6.59 4.84
C LEU A 121 18.17 -7.29 3.47
N VAL A 122 19.27 -7.81 2.93
CA VAL A 122 19.26 -8.58 1.68
C VAL A 122 18.44 -9.87 1.83
N VAL A 123 18.55 -10.57 2.97
CA VAL A 123 17.77 -11.78 3.25
C VAL A 123 16.27 -11.48 3.29
N VAL A 124 15.84 -10.39 3.93
CA VAL A 124 14.41 -10.01 4.01
C VAL A 124 13.85 -9.66 2.63
N ILE A 125 14.63 -8.96 1.79
CA ILE A 125 14.23 -8.67 0.40
C ILE A 125 14.09 -9.97 -0.40
N GLY A 126 15.05 -10.90 -0.26
CA GLY A 126 15.00 -12.22 -0.89
C GLY A 126 13.81 -13.05 -0.41
N LEU A 127 13.51 -13.03 0.89
CA LEU A 127 12.35 -13.71 1.47
C LEU A 127 11.05 -13.13 0.90
N THR A 128 10.98 -11.81 0.74
CA THR A 128 9.80 -11.13 0.16
C THR A 128 9.57 -11.59 -1.29
N MET A 129 10.62 -11.64 -2.11
CA MET A 129 10.52 -12.17 -3.48
C MET A 129 10.11 -13.65 -3.48
N LEU A 130 10.71 -14.46 -2.58
CA LEU A 130 10.37 -15.87 -2.45
C LEU A 130 8.91 -16.08 -2.03
N THR A 131 8.38 -15.27 -1.12
CA THR A 131 6.96 -15.36 -0.74
C THR A 131 6.01 -14.97 -1.88
N CYS A 132 6.42 -14.04 -2.75
CA CYS A 132 5.62 -13.66 -3.92
C CYS A 132 5.58 -14.77 -4.99
N GLU A 133 6.70 -15.45 -5.23
CA GLU A 133 6.78 -16.54 -6.22
C GLU A 133 6.34 -17.91 -5.64
N GLY A 134 6.54 -18.12 -4.34
CA GLY A 134 6.38 -19.41 -3.66
C GLY A 134 4.94 -19.83 -3.41
N PHE A 135 3.99 -18.89 -3.40
CA PHE A 135 2.54 -19.18 -3.27
C PHE A 135 1.86 -19.51 -4.60
N GLY A 136 2.56 -20.23 -5.48
CA GLY A 136 1.99 -20.97 -6.61
C GLY A 136 0.89 -20.25 -7.39
N THR A 137 1.20 -19.12 -8.02
CA THR A 137 0.26 -18.34 -8.87
C THR A 137 -1.05 -17.86 -8.22
N GLN A 138 -1.26 -18.11 -6.92
CA GLN A 138 -2.44 -17.63 -6.20
C GLN A 138 -2.40 -16.11 -6.00
N LEU A 139 -1.19 -15.58 -5.77
CA LEU A 139 -0.92 -14.15 -5.88
C LEU A 139 -0.66 -13.83 -7.36
N GLN A 140 -1.63 -13.23 -8.04
CA GLN A 140 -1.48 -12.73 -9.41
C GLN A 140 -0.52 -11.54 -9.53
N LEU A 141 0.37 -11.35 -8.55
CA LEU A 141 1.28 -10.21 -8.47
C LEU A 141 2.65 -10.58 -9.06
N PRO A 142 3.04 -10.03 -10.22
CA PRO A 142 4.32 -10.34 -10.85
C PRO A 142 5.50 -9.78 -10.04
N TYR A 143 6.72 -10.30 -10.26
CA TYR A 143 7.95 -9.83 -9.61
C TYR A 143 8.20 -8.31 -9.76
N TRP A 144 7.78 -7.70 -10.88
CA TRP A 144 7.83 -6.24 -11.08
C TRP A 144 7.02 -5.47 -10.04
N GLY A 145 5.95 -6.06 -9.49
CA GLY A 145 5.13 -5.46 -8.44
C GLY A 145 5.90 -5.27 -7.13
N VAL A 146 6.80 -6.19 -6.78
CA VAL A 146 7.66 -6.06 -5.59
C VAL A 146 8.66 -4.93 -5.76
N LEU A 147 9.26 -4.80 -6.95
CA LEU A 147 10.17 -3.71 -7.27
C LEU A 147 9.43 -2.36 -7.22
N LEU A 148 8.22 -2.30 -7.78
CA LEU A 148 7.37 -1.11 -7.72
C LEU A 148 6.98 -0.74 -6.28
N ALA A 149 6.64 -1.71 -5.44
CA ALA A 149 6.33 -1.45 -4.03
C ALA A 149 7.54 -0.88 -3.26
N MET A 150 8.72 -1.41 -3.51
CA MET A 150 9.97 -0.89 -2.94
C MET A 150 10.24 0.54 -3.42
N ALA A 151 10.06 0.82 -4.71
CA ALA A 151 10.21 2.16 -5.26
C ALA A 151 9.22 3.16 -4.63
N LEU A 152 7.94 2.77 -4.49
CA LEU A 152 6.94 3.59 -3.81
C LEU A 152 7.32 3.85 -2.35
N ALA A 153 7.78 2.84 -1.61
CA ALA A 153 8.22 3.01 -0.23
C ALA A 153 9.35 4.06 -0.12
N PHE A 154 10.35 4.00 -1.01
CA PHE A 154 11.41 5.03 -1.06
C PHE A 154 10.86 6.43 -1.37
N ILE A 155 9.94 6.54 -2.34
CA ILE A 155 9.33 7.82 -2.71
C ILE A 155 8.52 8.41 -1.55
N PHE A 156 7.74 7.60 -0.83
CA PHE A 156 6.90 8.06 0.29
C PHE A 156 7.68 8.28 1.59
N THR A 157 8.83 7.64 1.77
CA THR A 157 9.68 7.84 2.96
C THR A 157 10.14 9.30 3.07
N LEU A 158 10.51 9.93 1.95
CA LEU A 158 10.98 11.32 1.92
C LEU A 158 9.91 12.33 2.40
N PRO A 159 8.70 12.36 1.84
CA PRO A 159 7.60 13.21 2.30
C PRO A 159 7.22 13.00 3.76
N ILE A 160 7.12 11.75 4.20
CA ILE A 160 6.76 11.44 5.59
C ILE A 160 7.83 11.99 6.54
N ALA A 161 9.11 11.76 6.23
CA ALA A 161 10.21 12.28 7.05
C ALA A 161 10.20 13.81 7.14
N VAL A 162 9.96 14.52 6.03
CA VAL A 162 9.86 15.99 6.02
C VAL A 162 8.69 16.46 6.90
N ILE A 163 7.51 15.85 6.77
CA ILE A 163 6.34 16.23 7.57
C ILE A 163 6.61 15.99 9.06
N THR A 164 7.15 14.82 9.42
CA THR A 164 7.47 14.49 10.82
C THR A 164 8.44 15.49 11.44
N VAL A 165 9.48 15.93 10.71
CA VAL A 165 10.45 16.91 11.21
C VAL A 165 9.88 18.33 11.28
N THR A 166 8.99 18.71 10.36
CA THR A 166 8.38 20.06 10.39
C THR A 166 7.31 20.22 11.46
N THR A 167 6.72 19.12 11.94
CA THR A 167 5.59 19.13 12.88
C THR A 167 6.02 18.91 14.35
N ASN A 168 7.26 18.49 14.62
CA ASN A 168 7.80 18.27 15.96
C ASN A 168 8.96 19.21 16.26
#